data_AF-A0A5R9P0R4-F1
#
_entry.id   AF-A0A5R9P0R4-F1
#
_cell.length_a   1.000
_cell.length_b   1.000
_cell.length_c   1.000
_cell.angle_alpha   90.00
_cell.angle_beta   90.00
_cell.angle_gamma   90.00
#
_symmetry.space_group_name_H-M   'P 1'
#
loop_
_entity.id
_entity.type
_entity.pdbx_description
1 polymer ?
#
loop_
_entity_poly.entity_id
_entity_poly.type
_entity_poly.pdbx_seq_one_letter_code
_entity_poly.pdbx_strand_id
1 'polypeptide(L)'
;MIDYSRLEFDEQTTNNLFDFCLAHRLGLADIDDQSKLRVDEFKFHMTIMYSKVMSPLFREGLQEFTPHILQPETFAMFGPNEDMLVLKLHCDDVLNELFMHYRSVYGHVSDFMPFRPHITMRGNSAGVRERIKTLPLPEFAIRADRLIHKVKTA
;
A
#
# COMPACT_ATOMS: atom_id res chain seq x y z
N MET A 1 -4.65 8.71 19.20
CA MET A 1 -4.07 9.35 18.01
C MET A 1 -3.01 8.42 17.45
N ILE A 2 -2.80 8.41 16.14
CA ILE A 2 -1.86 7.52 15.43
C ILE A 2 -1.07 8.36 14.44
N ASP A 3 0.25 8.24 14.49
CA ASP A 3 1.14 8.76 13.44
C ASP A 3 1.22 7.72 12.31
N TYR A 4 1.02 8.19 11.09
CA TYR A 4 0.91 7.35 9.92
C TYR A 4 1.65 7.98 8.73
N SER A 5 2.58 7.23 8.13
CA SER A 5 3.26 7.62 6.91
C SER A 5 2.99 6.62 5.79
N ARG A 6 2.81 7.14 4.57
CA ARG A 6 2.56 6.33 3.38
C ARG A 6 3.20 6.92 2.15
N LEU A 7 3.52 6.06 1.19
CA LEU A 7 3.77 6.44 -0.18
C LEU A 7 2.47 6.41 -0.98
N GLU A 8 2.23 7.47 -1.74
CA GLU A 8 1.24 7.53 -2.81
C GLU A 8 1.94 7.46 -4.16
N PHE A 9 1.18 7.01 -5.16
CA PHE A 9 1.67 6.79 -6.51
C PHE A 9 1.36 7.97 -7.43
N ASP A 10 2.11 8.05 -8.52
CA ASP A 10 1.76 8.97 -9.60
C ASP A 10 0.43 8.55 -10.26
N GLU A 11 -0.15 9.46 -11.04
CA GLU A 11 -1.43 9.25 -11.70
C GLU A 11 -1.39 8.04 -12.65
N GLN A 12 -0.30 7.88 -13.40
CA GLN A 12 -0.13 6.77 -14.34
C GLN A 12 -0.10 5.42 -13.63
N THR A 13 0.67 5.28 -12.56
CA THR A 13 0.71 4.06 -11.74
C THR A 13 -0.66 3.77 -11.12
N THR A 14 -1.34 4.79 -10.64
CA THR A 14 -2.66 4.68 -10.01
C THR A 14 -3.71 4.16 -11.01
N ASN A 15 -3.71 4.68 -12.24
CA ASN A 15 -4.60 4.22 -13.31
C ASN A 15 -4.23 2.81 -13.78
N ASN A 16 -2.94 2.50 -13.95
CA ASN A 16 -2.51 1.16 -14.35
C ASN A 16 -2.87 0.09 -13.30
N LEU A 17 -2.74 0.40 -12.00
CA LEU A 17 -3.18 -0.48 -10.92
C LEU A 17 -4.70 -0.70 -10.96
N PHE A 18 -5.47 0.35 -11.24
CA PHE A 18 -6.91 0.24 -11.39
C PHE A 18 -7.30 -0.65 -12.56
N ASP A 19 -6.74 -0.42 -13.75
CA ASP A 19 -6.97 -1.23 -14.95
C ASP A 19 -6.59 -2.69 -14.72
N PHE A 20 -5.48 -2.92 -14.02
CA PHE A 20 -5.06 -4.25 -13.61
C PHE A 20 -6.08 -4.93 -12.69
N CYS A 21 -6.61 -4.20 -11.69
CA CYS A 21 -7.66 -4.73 -10.82
C CYS A 21 -8.94 -5.07 -11.61
N LEU A 22 -9.34 -4.24 -12.58
CA LEU A 22 -10.50 -4.51 -13.43
C LEU A 22 -10.30 -5.77 -14.27
N ALA A 23 -9.18 -5.86 -14.99
CA ALA A 23 -8.85 -6.96 -15.87
C ALA A 23 -8.80 -8.32 -15.15
N HIS A 24 -8.34 -8.31 -13.90
CA HIS A 24 -8.17 -9.52 -13.10
C HIS A 24 -9.23 -9.71 -12.02
N ARG A 25 -10.29 -8.88 -11.98
CA ARG A 25 -11.37 -8.91 -10.98
C ARG A 25 -10.83 -8.95 -9.54
N LEU A 26 -10.05 -7.95 -9.15
CA LEU A 26 -9.42 -7.88 -7.83
C LEU A 26 -10.05 -6.79 -6.96
N GLY A 27 -10.24 -7.09 -5.67
CA GLY A 27 -10.74 -6.11 -4.70
C GLY A 27 -12.15 -5.64 -5.04
N LEU A 28 -12.34 -4.33 -5.21
CA LEU A 28 -13.64 -3.75 -5.56
C LEU A 28 -14.10 -4.18 -6.97
N ALA A 29 -13.18 -4.65 -7.82
CA ALA A 29 -13.50 -5.14 -9.16
C ALA A 29 -14.02 -6.58 -9.19
N ASP A 30 -14.12 -7.26 -8.05
CA ASP A 30 -14.75 -8.59 -7.91
C ASP A 30 -16.28 -8.48 -7.85
N ILE A 31 -16.86 -7.80 -8.85
CA ILE A 31 -18.30 -7.58 -9.04
C ILE A 31 -18.62 -7.73 -10.53
N ASP A 32 -19.88 -8.06 -10.84
CA ASP A 32 -20.31 -8.28 -12.23
C ASP A 32 -20.39 -6.98 -13.04
N ASP A 33 -20.93 -5.91 -12.44
CA ASP A 33 -21.03 -4.59 -13.06
C ASP A 33 -19.91 -3.66 -12.54
N GLN A 34 -18.86 -3.53 -13.34
CA GLN A 34 -17.71 -2.66 -13.04
C GLN A 34 -17.91 -1.20 -13.53
N SER A 35 -19.02 -0.87 -14.20
CA SER A 35 -19.19 0.41 -14.92
C SER A 35 -19.18 1.66 -14.04
N LYS A 36 -19.41 1.49 -12.74
CA LYS A 36 -19.45 2.58 -11.75
C LYS A 36 -18.18 2.68 -10.90
N LEU A 37 -17.24 1.76 -11.05
CA LEU A 37 -16.01 1.78 -10.26
C LEU A 37 -15.15 2.97 -10.66
N ARG A 38 -14.61 3.66 -9.66
CA ARG A 38 -13.72 4.79 -9.87
C ARG A 38 -12.36 4.53 -9.22
N VAL A 39 -11.29 4.98 -9.87
CA VAL A 39 -9.91 4.76 -9.41
C VAL A 39 -9.66 5.30 -8.00
N ASP A 40 -10.28 6.43 -7.61
CA ASP A 40 -10.14 7.04 -6.30
C ASP A 40 -10.71 6.18 -5.15
N GLU A 41 -11.58 5.22 -5.48
CA GLU A 41 -12.24 4.36 -4.48
C GLU A 41 -11.31 3.26 -3.98
N PHE A 42 -10.34 2.83 -4.80
CA PHE A 42 -9.34 1.83 -4.45
C PHE A 42 -8.34 2.36 -3.42
N LYS A 43 -8.08 3.68 -3.42
CA LYS A 43 -7.18 4.36 -2.48
C LYS A 43 -5.81 3.67 -2.39
N PHE A 44 -5.22 3.32 -3.53
CA PHE A 44 -3.91 2.67 -3.58
C PHE A 44 -2.86 3.50 -2.85
N HIS A 45 -2.09 2.84 -1.99
CA HIS A 45 -0.94 3.40 -1.30
C HIS A 45 -0.09 2.26 -0.73
N MET A 46 1.13 2.58 -0.33
CA MET A 46 1.96 1.70 0.49
C MET A 46 2.18 2.36 1.84
N THR A 47 1.81 1.66 2.92
CA THR A 47 2.09 2.15 4.26
C THR A 47 3.57 1.94 4.59
N ILE A 48 4.24 3.00 5.04
CA ILE A 48 5.60 2.91 5.58
C ILE A 48 5.53 2.70 7.08
N MET A 49 4.92 3.64 7.81
CA MET A 49 4.77 3.56 9.26
C MET A 49 3.30 3.70 9.68
N TYR A 50 2.90 2.87 10.63
CA TYR A 50 1.67 3.04 11.39
C TYR A 50 2.03 2.87 12.87
N SER A 51 2.00 3.96 13.64
CA SER A 51 2.41 3.93 15.03
C SER A 51 1.39 4.59 15.95
N LYS A 52 1.09 3.89 17.05
CA LYS A 52 0.33 4.47 18.18
C LYS A 52 1.21 5.35 19.08
N VAL A 53 2.53 5.31 18.89
CA VAL A 53 3.48 6.20 19.57
C VAL A 53 3.54 7.48 18.77
N MET A 54 3.08 8.57 19.37
CA MET A 54 3.07 9.90 18.75
C MET A 54 4.42 10.58 18.92
N SER A 55 4.84 11.34 17.91
CA SER A 55 6.00 12.22 18.01
C SER A 55 5.60 13.69 17.84
N PRO A 56 6.00 14.60 18.74
CA PRO A 56 5.74 16.04 18.56
C PRO A 56 6.48 16.63 17.34
N LEU A 57 7.48 15.93 16.81
CA LEU A 57 8.23 16.32 15.62
C LEU A 57 7.59 15.82 14.33
N PHE A 58 6.62 14.90 14.41
CA PHE A 58 5.92 14.38 13.26
C PHE A 58 4.83 15.36 12.82
N ARG A 59 5.03 15.99 11.66
CA ARG A 59 4.12 17.00 11.11
C ARG A 59 3.31 16.40 9.97
N GLU A 60 2.00 16.60 9.99
CA GLU A 60 1.11 16.21 8.88
C GLU A 60 1.46 16.96 7.60
N GLY A 61 1.22 16.30 6.45
CA GLY A 61 1.36 16.89 5.13
C GLY A 61 2.29 16.12 4.20
N LEU A 62 2.48 16.69 3.02
CA LEU A 62 3.43 16.20 2.01
C LEU A 62 4.87 16.43 2.50
N GLN A 63 5.72 15.42 2.35
CA GLN A 63 7.13 15.48 2.67
C GLN A 63 7.96 15.42 1.39
N GLU A 64 9.18 15.95 1.46
CA GLU A 64 10.16 15.76 0.40
C GLU A 64 10.48 14.27 0.26
N PHE A 65 10.36 13.77 -0.97
CA PHE A 65 10.63 12.38 -1.30
C PHE A 65 11.14 12.30 -2.73
N THR A 66 12.21 11.54 -2.93
CA THR A 66 12.69 11.27 -4.29
C THR A 66 11.84 10.13 -4.85
N PRO A 67 11.22 10.30 -6.03
CA PRO A 67 10.40 9.26 -6.63
C PRO A 67 11.15 7.93 -6.75
N HIS A 68 10.45 6.84 -6.48
CA HIS A 68 11.04 5.53 -6.35
C HIS A 68 10.17 4.47 -7.03
N ILE A 69 10.81 3.57 -7.77
CA ILE A 69 10.16 2.50 -8.52
C ILE A 69 10.13 1.26 -7.63
N LEU A 70 8.93 0.77 -7.34
CA LEU A 70 8.69 -0.38 -6.49
C LEU A 70 8.62 -1.65 -7.33
N GLN A 71 9.27 -2.71 -6.87
CA GLN A 71 9.26 -4.01 -7.55
C GLN A 71 8.18 -4.93 -6.95
N PRO A 72 7.17 -5.37 -7.73
CA PRO A 72 6.21 -6.37 -7.27
C PRO A 72 6.89 -7.74 -7.10
N GLU A 73 6.57 -8.46 -6.03
CA GLU A 73 7.08 -9.81 -5.77
C GLU A 73 6.02 -10.89 -6.00
N THR A 74 4.88 -10.77 -5.32
CA THR A 74 3.84 -11.82 -5.27
C THR A 74 2.54 -11.27 -4.71
N PHE A 75 1.43 -11.96 -4.97
CA PHE A 75 0.19 -11.72 -4.24
C PHE A 75 0.14 -12.55 -2.97
N ALA A 76 -0.41 -11.98 -1.89
CA ALA A 76 -0.63 -12.68 -0.63
C ALA A 76 -1.96 -12.27 0.00
N MET A 77 -2.42 -13.07 0.96
CA MET A 77 -3.56 -12.75 1.82
C MET A 77 -3.03 -12.33 3.18
N PHE A 78 -3.38 -11.12 3.63
CA PHE A 78 -3.02 -10.54 4.92
C PHE A 78 -4.25 -10.42 5.83
N GLY A 79 -4.01 -10.10 7.11
CA GLY A 79 -5.04 -9.96 8.13
C GLY A 79 -5.18 -11.20 9.01
N PRO A 80 -5.82 -11.07 10.20
CA PRO A 80 -5.98 -12.18 11.13
C PRO A 80 -6.80 -13.34 10.53
N ASN A 81 -7.66 -13.05 9.55
CA ASN A 81 -8.50 -14.02 8.85
C ASN A 81 -8.04 -14.28 7.41
N GLU A 82 -6.85 -13.76 7.04
CA GLU A 82 -6.33 -13.80 5.67
C GLU A 82 -7.32 -13.27 4.62
N ASP A 83 -8.04 -12.19 4.94
CA ASP A 83 -9.15 -11.64 4.16
C ASP A 83 -8.76 -10.45 3.28
N MET A 84 -7.53 -9.94 3.43
CA MET A 84 -7.05 -8.80 2.65
C MET A 84 -6.08 -9.26 1.55
N LEU A 85 -6.48 -9.15 0.29
CA LEU A 85 -5.56 -9.33 -0.84
C LEU A 85 -4.55 -8.18 -0.88
N VAL A 86 -3.27 -8.53 -0.97
CA VAL A 86 -2.19 -7.57 -1.11
C VAL A 86 -1.25 -7.97 -2.24
N LEU A 87 -0.70 -6.96 -2.93
CA LEU A 87 0.48 -7.10 -3.76
C LEU A 87 1.71 -6.83 -2.87
N LYS A 88 2.49 -7.86 -2.57
CA LYS A 88 3.77 -7.73 -1.87
C LYS A 88 4.77 -7.05 -2.80
N LEU A 89 5.52 -6.13 -2.22
CA LEU A 89 6.60 -5.43 -2.88
C LEU A 89 7.93 -5.91 -2.31
N HIS A 90 8.98 -5.82 -3.12
CA HIS A 90 10.33 -6.08 -2.67
C HIS A 90 10.74 -5.01 -1.66
N CYS A 91 11.28 -5.44 -0.51
CA CYS A 91 11.80 -4.52 0.49
C CYS A 91 13.28 -4.26 0.21
N ASP A 92 13.55 -3.26 -0.61
CA ASP A 92 14.92 -2.81 -0.86
C ASP A 92 15.45 -1.90 0.26
N ASP A 93 16.68 -1.44 0.09
CA ASP A 93 17.37 -0.58 1.06
C ASP A 93 16.65 0.76 1.24
N VAL A 94 16.09 1.35 0.16
CA VAL A 94 15.37 2.64 0.24
C VAL A 94 14.15 2.53 1.14
N LEU A 95 13.33 1.49 0.93
CA LEU A 95 12.13 1.28 1.74
C LEU A 95 12.47 0.93 3.19
N ASN A 96 13.49 0.10 3.39
CA ASN A 96 13.93 -0.29 4.72
C ASN A 96 14.54 0.90 5.49
N GLU A 97 15.38 1.71 4.86
CA GLU A 97 15.94 2.93 5.45
C GLU A 97 14.84 3.94 5.80
N LEU A 98 13.85 4.14 4.92
CA LEU A 98 12.73 5.02 5.21
C LEU A 98 11.92 4.50 6.41
N PHE A 99 11.66 3.20 6.50
CA PHE A 99 11.01 2.60 7.68
C PHE A 99 11.84 2.81 8.96
N MET A 100 13.15 2.60 8.89
CA MET A 100 14.07 2.77 10.03
C MET A 100 14.26 4.24 10.42
N HIS A 101 14.17 5.16 9.47
CA HIS A 101 14.13 6.60 9.72
C HIS A 101 12.97 6.95 10.66
N TYR A 102 11.76 6.44 10.40
CA TYR A 102 10.63 6.72 11.29
C TYR A 102 10.84 6.24 12.72
N ARG A 103 11.45 5.05 12.87
CA ARG A 103 11.75 4.48 14.18
C ARG A 103 12.82 5.27 14.93
N SER A 104 13.88 5.67 14.23
CA SER A 104 15.04 6.34 14.84
C SER A 104 14.80 7.82 15.13
N VAL A 105 14.15 8.54 14.21
CA VAL A 105 13.95 10.00 14.32
C VAL A 105 12.71 10.34 15.12
N TYR A 106 11.61 9.63 14.91
CA TYR A 106 10.34 9.94 15.59
C TYR A 106 10.05 9.03 16.78
N GLY A 107 10.86 8.00 17.03
CA GLY A 107 10.61 7.02 18.09
C GLY A 107 9.39 6.13 17.82
N HIS A 108 8.95 6.06 16.55
CA HIS A 108 7.78 5.29 16.17
C HIS A 108 8.01 3.78 16.35
N VAL A 109 6.95 3.11 16.77
CA VAL A 109 6.88 1.64 16.89
C VAL A 109 5.74 1.13 16.02
N SER A 110 6.03 0.21 15.10
CA SER A 110 5.01 -0.44 14.27
C SER A 110 4.44 -1.66 14.99
N ASP A 111 3.12 -1.75 15.02
CA ASP A 111 2.41 -2.96 15.47
C ASP A 111 2.55 -4.12 14.44
N PHE A 112 3.06 -3.84 13.24
CA PHE A 112 3.13 -4.76 12.11
C PHE A 112 4.56 -5.13 11.74
N MET A 113 5.31 -5.68 12.70
CA MET A 113 6.68 -6.16 12.49
C MET A 113 6.71 -7.66 12.08
N PRO A 114 7.64 -8.07 11.18
CA PRO A 114 8.61 -7.24 10.46
C PRO A 114 7.95 -6.38 9.38
N PHE A 115 8.65 -5.32 8.94
CA PHE A 115 8.19 -4.47 7.84
C PHE A 115 8.02 -5.31 6.57
N ARG A 116 6.82 -5.23 5.98
CA ARG A 116 6.42 -5.97 4.78
C ARG A 116 5.76 -4.99 3.83
N PRO A 117 6.50 -4.34 2.91
CA PRO A 117 5.92 -3.37 2.00
C PRO A 117 4.91 -4.05 1.07
N HIS A 118 3.73 -3.44 0.94
CA HIS A 118 2.64 -3.99 0.16
C HIS A 118 1.63 -2.90 -0.26
N ILE A 119 0.87 -3.22 -1.30
CA ILE A 119 -0.30 -2.46 -1.75
C ILE A 119 -1.54 -3.31 -1.50
N THR A 120 -2.50 -2.80 -0.74
CA THR A 120 -3.76 -3.51 -0.50
C THR A 120 -4.71 -3.33 -1.68
N MET A 121 -5.23 -4.43 -2.20
CA MET A 121 -6.30 -4.43 -3.20
C MET A 121 -7.64 -4.34 -2.47
N ARG A 122 -8.06 -3.11 -2.17
CA ARG A 122 -9.27 -2.84 -1.38
C ARG A 122 -10.49 -3.53 -2.00
N GLY A 123 -11.33 -4.15 -1.19
CA GLY A 123 -12.62 -4.71 -1.58
C GLY A 123 -12.77 -6.18 -1.17
N ASN A 124 -13.64 -6.91 -1.86
CA ASN A 124 -13.83 -8.33 -1.60
C ASN A 124 -12.61 -9.12 -2.12
N SER A 125 -12.16 -10.10 -1.33
CA SER A 125 -11.06 -10.98 -1.71
C SER A 125 -11.41 -12.47 -1.57
N ALA A 126 -12.67 -12.79 -1.24
CA ALA A 126 -13.10 -14.17 -0.97
C ALA A 126 -12.86 -15.10 -2.15
N GLY A 127 -13.21 -14.67 -3.37
CA GLY A 127 -13.01 -15.46 -4.60
C GLY A 127 -11.56 -15.48 -5.11
N VAL A 128 -10.67 -14.64 -4.57
CA VAL A 128 -9.29 -14.52 -5.07
C VAL A 128 -8.35 -15.54 -4.43
N ARG A 129 -8.62 -15.96 -3.18
CA ARG A 129 -7.75 -16.86 -2.41
C ARG A 129 -7.40 -18.14 -3.18
N GLU A 130 -8.37 -18.73 -3.87
CA GLU A 130 -8.19 -19.98 -4.61
C GLU A 130 -7.30 -19.84 -5.85
N ARG A 131 -7.26 -18.65 -6.45
CA ARG A 131 -6.51 -18.36 -7.69
C ARG A 131 -5.29 -17.46 -7.48
N ILE A 132 -4.95 -17.13 -6.25
CA ILE A 132 -3.87 -16.16 -5.95
C ILE A 132 -2.53 -16.56 -6.55
N LYS A 133 -2.22 -17.86 -6.57
CA LYS A 133 -0.98 -18.42 -7.14
C LYS A 133 -0.89 -18.31 -8.67
N THR A 134 -2.02 -18.08 -9.34
CA THR A 134 -2.10 -17.97 -10.80
C THR A 134 -2.28 -16.53 -11.26
N LEU A 135 -2.36 -15.56 -10.34
CA LEU A 135 -2.44 -14.15 -10.72
C LEU A 135 -1.10 -13.71 -11.33
N PRO A 136 -1.11 -13.08 -12.52
CA PRO A 136 0.10 -12.47 -13.05
C PRO A 136 0.52 -11.30 -12.16
N LEU A 137 1.81 -10.95 -12.18
CA LEU A 137 2.26 -9.69 -11.57
C LEU A 137 2.00 -8.52 -12.55
N PRO A 138 1.83 -7.29 -12.04
CA PRO A 138 1.83 -6.11 -12.90
C PRO A 138 3.14 -6.00 -13.70
N GLU A 139 3.04 -5.84 -15.01
CA GLU A 139 4.21 -5.69 -15.92
C GLU A 139 4.60 -4.22 -16.17
N PHE A 140 3.96 -3.28 -15.46
CA PHE A 140 4.28 -1.86 -15.53
C PHE A 140 5.06 -1.39 -14.29
N ALA A 141 5.81 -0.29 -14.43
CA ALA A 141 6.51 0.31 -13.31
C ALA A 141 5.52 0.87 -12.27
N ILE A 142 5.70 0.48 -11.01
CA ILE A 142 4.93 1.02 -9.89
C ILE A 142 5.73 2.18 -9.29
N ARG A 143 5.40 3.42 -9.64
CA ARG A 143 6.15 4.60 -9.20
C ARG A 143 5.46 5.29 -8.03
N ALA A 144 6.13 5.29 -6.89
CA ALA A 144 5.79 6.14 -5.75
C ALA A 144 6.48 7.50 -5.89
N ASP A 145 5.72 8.58 -5.77
CA ASP A 145 6.23 9.94 -5.98
C ASP A 145 5.94 10.90 -4.82
N ARG A 146 5.09 10.49 -3.88
CA ARG A 146 4.64 11.35 -2.78
C ARG A 146 4.71 10.60 -1.45
N LEU A 147 5.45 11.17 -0.49
CA LEU A 147 5.45 10.72 0.90
C LEU A 147 4.50 11.59 1.72
N ILE A 148 3.49 10.97 2.33
CA ILE A 148 2.45 11.68 3.08
C ILE A 148 2.54 11.30 4.56
N HIS A 149 2.61 12.32 5.43
CA HIS A 149 2.39 12.19 6.86
C HIS A 149 0.94 12.52 7.22
N LYS A 150 0.35 11.73 8.11
CA LYS A 150 -0.99 11.95 8.64
C LYS A 150 -1.07 11.56 10.12
N VAL A 151 -1.77 12.35 10.90
CA VAL A 151 -2.13 12.11 12.28
C VAL A 151 -3.61 11.73 12.31
N LYS A 152 -3.90 10.48 12.65
CA LYS A 152 -5.29 10.02 12.78
C LYS A 152 -5.75 10.15 14.23
N THR A 153 -6.84 10.87 14.46
CA THR A 153 -7.62 10.73 15.69
C THR A 153 -8.34 9.39 15.63
N ALA A 154 -8.18 8.57 16.66
CA ALA A 154 -8.81 7.25 16.75
C ALA A 154 -10.33 7.38 16.92
#